data_AF-A0A7Y3B7L1-F1
#
_entry.id   AF-A0A7Y3B7L1-F1
#
_cell.length_a   1.000
_cell.length_b   1.000
_cell.length_c   1.000
_cell.angle_alpha   90.00
_cell.angle_beta   90.00
_cell.angle_gamma   90.00
#
_symmetry.space_group_name_H-M   'P 1'
#
loop_
_entity.id
_entity.type
_entity.pdbx_description
1 polymer ?
#
loop_
_entity_poly.entity_id
_entity_poly.type
_entity_poly.pdbx_seq_one_letter_code
_entity_poly.pdbx_strand_id
1 'polypeptide(L)'
;VPPKVRRLVLNRDGGCTIDGCGSRYRLEIHHIIPRSQGGTHDLENLTTLCWWHHHVAVHGRGHQIDPDSPPHRRRIIPPGHDPP
;
A
#
# COMPACT_ATOMS: atom_id res chain seq x y z
N VAL A 1 -3.02 3.27 -12.50
CA VAL A 1 -4.33 3.08 -11.83
C VAL A 1 -5.31 4.06 -12.46
N PRO A 2 -6.46 3.63 -12.99
CA PRO A 2 -7.45 4.53 -13.58
C PRO A 2 -7.92 5.61 -12.59
N PRO A 3 -8.22 6.85 -13.02
CA PRO A 3 -8.58 7.94 -12.11
C PRO A 3 -9.79 7.64 -11.20
N LYS A 4 -10.82 6.96 -11.73
CA LYS A 4 -12.01 6.55 -10.95
C LYS A 4 -11.65 5.57 -9.84
N VAL A 5 -10.86 4.54 -10.17
CA VAL A 5 -10.36 3.56 -9.20
C VAL A 5 -9.51 4.27 -8.14
N ARG A 6 -8.64 5.20 -8.57
CA ARG A 6 -7.81 5.97 -7.65
C ARG A 6 -8.66 6.74 -6.63
N ARG A 7 -9.70 7.44 -7.08
CA ARG A 7 -10.59 8.18 -6.19
C ARG A 7 -11.34 7.26 -5.22
N LEU A 8 -11.79 6.10 -5.69
CA LEU A 8 -12.49 5.11 -4.84
C LEU A 8 -11.59 4.59 -3.72
N VAL A 9 -10.35 4.21 -4.03
CA VAL A 9 -9.38 3.70 -3.04
C VAL A 9 -9.03 4.77 -2.01
N LEU A 10 -8.73 6.01 -2.44
CA LEU A 10 -8.40 7.10 -1.51
C LEU A 10 -9.55 7.43 -0.57
N ASN A 11 -10.80 7.39 -1.07
CA ASN A 11 -11.99 7.61 -0.25
C ASN A 11 -12.25 6.45 0.72
N ARG A 12 -12.06 5.20 0.27
CA ARG A 12 -12.19 4.01 1.13
C ARG A 12 -11.17 4.06 2.27
N ASP A 13 -9.92 4.39 1.95
CA ASP A 13 -8.79 4.26 2.87
C ASP A 13 -8.69 5.43 3.86
N GLY A 14 -9.03 6.66 3.44
CA GLY A 14 -9.09 7.86 4.29
C GLY A 14 -7.75 8.35 4.88
N GLY A 15 -6.67 7.58 4.70
CA GLY A 15 -5.34 7.78 5.25
C GLY A 15 -4.37 6.66 4.85
N CYS A 16 -3.18 6.68 5.41
CA CYS A 16 -2.23 5.57 5.31
C CYS A 16 -2.82 4.32 5.96
N THR A 17 -2.74 3.18 5.28
CA THR A 17 -3.31 1.90 5.74
C THR A 17 -2.32 1.02 6.50
N ILE A 18 -1.06 1.46 6.65
CA ILE A 18 -0.07 0.71 7.44
C ILE A 18 -0.51 0.69 8.90
N ASP A 19 -0.41 -0.48 9.53
CA ASP A 19 -0.81 -0.67 10.91
C ASP A 19 -0.10 0.31 11.84
N GLY A 20 -0.85 0.95 12.73
CA GLY A 20 -0.36 2.01 13.62
C GLY A 20 -0.08 3.38 12.97
N CYS A 21 -0.21 3.55 11.65
CA CYS A 21 0.03 4.84 11.00
C CYS A 21 -1.24 5.70 10.90
N GLY A 22 -1.25 6.87 11.56
CA GLY A 22 -2.35 7.84 11.49
C GLY A 22 -2.22 8.90 10.38
N SER A 23 -1.25 8.78 9.47
CA SER A 23 -0.96 9.85 8.51
C SER A 23 -2.05 10.01 7.45
N ARG A 24 -2.48 11.25 7.23
CA ARG A 24 -3.44 11.65 6.17
C ARG A 24 -2.81 12.59 5.14
N TYR A 25 -1.49 12.75 5.18
CA TYR A 25 -0.76 13.73 4.37
C TYR A 25 -0.04 13.05 3.20
N ARG A 26 -0.11 13.67 2.02
CA ARG A 26 0.50 13.19 0.76
C ARG A 26 0.22 11.70 0.52
N LEU A 27 -1.06 11.40 0.34
CA LEU A 27 -1.55 10.04 0.15
C LEU A 27 -1.40 9.58 -1.30
N GLU A 28 -0.92 8.36 -1.44
CA GLU A 28 -0.66 7.73 -2.73
C GLU A 28 -1.11 6.29 -2.73
N ILE A 29 -1.55 5.81 -3.89
CA ILE A 29 -1.98 4.42 -4.05
C ILE A 29 -0.78 3.58 -4.40
N HIS A 30 -0.67 2.46 -3.73
CA HIS A 30 0.30 1.43 -3.96
C HIS A 30 -0.38 0.11 -4.31
N HIS A 31 0.29 -0.68 -5.15
CA HIS A 31 -0.12 -2.04 -5.49
C HIS A 31 0.45 -3.03 -4.48
N ILE A 32 -0.38 -3.85 -3.85
CA ILE A 32 0.05 -4.86 -2.88
C ILE A 32 0.87 -5.94 -3.59
N ILE A 33 0.28 -6.54 -4.62
CA ILE A 33 1.01 -7.35 -5.61
C ILE A 33 1.51 -6.40 -6.69
N PRO A 34 2.83 -6.28 -6.91
CA PRO A 34 3.39 -5.38 -7.91
C PRO A 34 2.83 -5.61 -9.31
N ARG A 35 2.70 -4.53 -10.10
CA ARG A 35 2.28 -4.64 -11.52
C ARG A 35 3.18 -5.55 -12.34
N SER A 36 4.48 -5.55 -12.06
CA SER A 36 5.46 -6.42 -12.72
C SER A 36 5.25 -7.90 -12.41
N GLN A 37 4.55 -8.23 -11.33
CA GLN A 37 4.21 -9.60 -10.92
C GLN A 37 2.74 -9.96 -11.24
N GLY A 38 2.09 -9.18 -12.12
CA GLY A 38 0.72 -9.44 -12.54
C GLY A 38 -0.38 -8.83 -11.68
N GLY A 39 -0.04 -8.04 -10.66
CA GLY A 39 -1.05 -7.39 -9.81
C GLY A 39 -2.02 -6.51 -10.58
N THR A 40 -3.32 -6.59 -10.27
CA THR A 40 -4.37 -5.87 -11.02
C THR A 40 -4.60 -4.45 -10.48
N HIS A 41 -5.53 -3.73 -11.11
CA HIS A 41 -6.07 -2.47 -10.58
C HIS A 41 -7.34 -2.69 -9.76
N ASP A 42 -7.63 -3.92 -9.35
CA ASP A 42 -8.78 -4.22 -8.51
C ASP A 42 -8.59 -3.58 -7.15
N LEU A 43 -9.70 -3.17 -6.53
CA LEU A 43 -9.67 -2.43 -5.27
C LEU A 43 -8.92 -3.20 -4.17
N GLU A 44 -9.02 -4.53 -4.17
CA GLU A 44 -8.39 -5.43 -3.20
C GLU A 44 -6.87 -5.44 -3.30
N ASN A 45 -6.31 -5.23 -4.50
CA ASN A 45 -4.87 -5.17 -4.75
C ASN A 45 -4.28 -3.76 -4.55
N LEU A 46 -5.10 -2.78 -4.18
CA LEU A 46 -4.68 -1.39 -4.02
C LEU A 46 -4.82 -0.96 -2.56
N THR A 47 -3.82 -0.22 -2.08
CA THR A 47 -3.80 0.32 -0.72
C THR A 47 -3.25 1.74 -0.72
N THR A 48 -3.68 2.56 0.22
CA THR A 48 -3.20 3.94 0.35
C THR A 48 -2.05 4.04 1.35
N LEU A 49 -0.95 4.65 0.93
CA LEU A 49 0.23 4.90 1.76
C LEU A 49 0.47 6.41 1.85
N CYS A 50 1.02 6.88 2.98
CA CYS A 50 1.57 8.23 3.05
C CYS A 50 2.92 8.29 2.32
N TRP A 51 3.36 9.50 1.98
CA TRP A 51 4.63 9.72 1.28
C TRP A 51 5.81 8.95 1.86
N TRP A 52 5.97 8.92 3.19
CA TRP A 52 7.07 8.20 3.83
C TRP A 52 6.99 6.68 3.60
N HIS A 53 5.83 6.07 3.84
CA HIS A 53 5.68 4.63 3.58
C HIS A 53 5.79 4.29 2.10
N HIS A 54 5.27 5.14 1.22
CA HIS A 54 5.31 4.90 -0.22
C HIS A 54 6.75 5.04 -0.77
N HIS A 55 7.38 6.19 -0.58
CA HIS A 55 8.66 6.49 -1.21
C HIS A 55 9.87 6.02 -0.41
N VAL A 56 9.83 6.12 0.92
CA VAL A 56 10.99 5.79 1.75
C VAL A 56 10.98 4.31 2.12
N ALA A 57 9.90 3.80 2.71
CA ALA A 57 9.87 2.40 3.17
C ALA A 57 9.77 1.42 1.99
N VAL A 58 8.77 1.58 1.15
CA VAL A 58 8.51 0.64 0.05
C VAL A 58 9.50 0.82 -1.09
N HIS A 59 9.52 1.97 -1.76
CA HIS A 59 10.39 2.17 -2.93
C HIS A 59 11.87 2.37 -2.57
N GLY A 60 12.17 3.06 -1.46
CA GLY A 60 13.53 3.40 -1.07
C GLY A 60 14.26 2.27 -0.33
N ARG A 61 13.57 1.58 0.57
CA ARG A 61 14.13 0.50 1.39
C ARG A 61 13.67 -0.90 0.98
N GLY A 62 12.88 -1.02 -0.09
CA GLY A 62 12.45 -2.31 -0.62
C GLY A 62 11.49 -3.09 0.29
N HIS A 63 10.77 -2.42 1.19
CA HIS A 63 9.75 -3.11 1.99
C HIS A 63 8.57 -3.50 1.11
N GLN A 64 7.99 -4.67 1.33
CA GLN A 64 6.80 -5.14 0.65
C GLN A 64 5.57 -4.98 1.54
N ILE A 65 4.38 -4.92 0.94
CA ILE A 65 3.13 -4.98 1.69
C ILE A 65 2.74 -6.44 1.83
N ASP A 66 2.50 -6.88 3.06
CA ASP A 66 2.00 -8.23 3.33
C ASP A 66 0.57 -8.38 2.75
N PRO A 67 0.37 -9.26 1.76
CA PRO A 67 -0.94 -9.42 1.11
C PRO A 67 -2.00 -9.98 2.06
N ASP A 68 -1.59 -10.77 3.05
CA ASP A 68 -2.46 -11.44 4.02
C ASP A 68 -2.79 -10.56 5.23
N SER A 69 -2.16 -9.38 5.32
CA SER A 69 -2.49 -8.40 6.34
C SER A 69 -3.85 -7.76 6.09
N PRO A 70 -4.68 -7.52 7.12
CA PRO A 70 -6.02 -6.97 6.92
C PRO A 70 -5.99 -5.55 6.33
N PRO A 71 -7.02 -5.15 5.55
CA PRO A 71 -7.18 -3.77 5.09
C PRO A 71 -7.10 -2.78 6.26
N HIS A 72 -6.49 -1.61 6.04
CA HIS A 72 -6.25 -0.57 7.07
C HIS A 72 -5.35 -0.97 8.26
N ARG A 73 -4.83 -2.19 8.28
CA ARG A 73 -3.82 -2.67 9.22
C ARG A 73 -2.75 -3.44 8.47
N ARG A 74 -2.28 -2.84 7.38
CA ARG A 74 -1.30 -3.46 6.49
C ARG A 74 0.04 -3.58 7.19
N ARG A 75 0.62 -4.78 7.15
CA ARG A 75 2.00 -5.01 7.62
C ARG A 75 2.98 -4.77 6.48
N ILE A 76 4.19 -4.32 6.85
CA ILE A 76 5.32 -4.22 5.92
C ILE A 76 6.30 -5.36 6.17
N ILE A 77 6.77 -6.00 5.11
CA ILE A 77 7.78 -7.05 5.14
C ILE A 77 9.11 -6.41 4.73
N PRO A 78 10.13 -6.36 5.60
CA PRO A 78 11.44 -5.84 5.23
C PRO A 78 12.09 -6.67 4.11
N PRO A 79 13.00 -6.08 3.31
CA PRO A 79 13.73 -6.85 2.31
C PRO A 79 14.51 -8.01 2.96
N GLY A 80 14.56 -9.15 2.28
CA GLY A 80 15.31 -10.33 2.74
C GLY A 80 14.69 -11.07 3.93
N HIS A 81 13.45 -10.75 4.29
CA HIS A 81 12.67 -11.49 5.28
C HIS A 81 11.53 -12.20 4.57
N ASP A 82 11.31 -13.47 4.91
CA ASP A 82 10.14 -14.20 4.44
C ASP A 82 8.87 -13.64 5.13
N PRO A 83 7.71 -13.65 4.44
CA PRO A 83 6.43 -13.38 5.09
C PRO A 83 6.22 -14.36 6.27
N PRO A 84 5.58 -13.91 7.37
CA PRO A 84 5.25 -14.78 8.49
C PRO A 84 4.22 -15.87 8.14
#